data_AF-A0A2G9TQB6-F1
#
_entry.id   AF-A0A2G9TQB6-F1
#
_cell.length_a   1.000
_cell.length_b   1.000
_cell.length_c   1.000
_cell.angle_alpha   90.00
_cell.angle_beta   90.00
_cell.angle_gamma   90.00
#
_symmetry.space_group_name_H-M   'P 1'
#
loop_
_entity.id
_entity.type
_entity.pdbx_description
1 polymer ?
#
loop_
_entity_poly.entity_id
_entity_poly.type
_entity_poly.pdbx_seq_one_letter_code
_entity_poly.pdbx_strand_id
1 'polypeptide(L)'
;IYRSRYEMFNNAILLHHAFAEPAPDYKKKQYIFRLRTADLGEFLFQTTSAAEVDDWVNQINFVCARFSSRALPPPACSNGTFSRIRLPKLPSSAPLAQQLKAHESAACELREQLSRVRQEAPPLKSKGRPVEEFFFKERYLTQEIQRYDTYCHLLRSRLPGGGCELGGAPSDSTSGVHSKSDIADELDKMSYREAMNH
;
A
#
# COMPACT_ATOMS: atom_id res chain seq x y z
N ILE A 1 39.37 12.84 17.75
CA ILE A 1 38.27 11.94 18.18
C ILE A 1 37.60 11.43 16.92
N TYR A 2 37.99 10.25 16.44
CA TYR A 2 37.32 9.60 15.31
C TYR A 2 36.02 9.00 15.83
N ARG A 3 34.88 9.66 15.57
CA ARG A 3 33.59 8.98 15.69
C ARG A 3 33.58 7.88 14.63
N SER A 4 33.44 6.63 15.06
CA SER A 4 33.30 5.49 14.15
C SER A 4 32.17 5.79 13.18
N ARG A 5 32.34 5.46 11.89
CA ARG A 5 31.26 5.58 10.87
C ARG A 5 29.96 4.86 11.29
N TYR A 6 30.04 3.96 12.28
CA TYR A 6 28.91 3.26 12.86
C TYR A 6 28.09 4.07 13.90
N GLU A 7 28.65 5.11 14.52
CA GLU A 7 27.88 5.95 15.47
C GLU A 7 26.88 6.89 14.78
N MET A 8 26.98 7.07 13.46
CA MET A 8 26.10 7.97 12.68
C MET A 8 24.68 7.42 12.44
N PHE A 9 24.38 6.17 12.82
CA PHE A 9 23.11 5.51 12.46
C PHE A 9 22.22 5.15 13.66
N ASN A 10 22.51 5.64 14.87
CA ASN A 10 21.72 5.28 16.06
C ASN A 10 20.22 5.63 15.96
N ASN A 11 19.82 6.48 15.00
CA ASN A 11 18.42 6.85 14.73
C ASN A 11 18.02 6.69 13.25
N ALA A 12 18.73 5.87 12.47
CA ALA A 12 18.42 5.70 11.05
C ALA A 12 17.20 4.80 10.85
N ILE A 13 16.25 5.25 10.03
CA ILE A 13 15.08 4.45 9.62
C ILE A 13 15.36 3.83 8.27
N LEU A 14 15.26 2.50 8.18
CA LEU A 14 15.43 1.78 6.93
C LEU A 14 14.19 1.95 6.05
N LEU A 15 14.35 2.58 4.88
CA LEU A 15 13.24 2.87 3.96
C LEU A 15 12.89 1.72 3.01
N HIS A 16 13.66 0.64 2.96
CA HIS A 16 13.33 -0.48 2.07
C HIS A 16 11.92 -1.01 2.37
N HIS A 17 11.07 -1.04 1.34
CA HIS A 17 9.65 -1.41 1.42
C HIS A 17 8.80 -0.55 2.37
N ALA A 18 9.30 0.63 2.78
CA ALA A 18 8.53 1.54 3.58
C ALA A 18 7.45 2.22 2.73
N PHE A 19 6.33 2.58 3.34
CA PHE A 19 5.23 3.26 2.71
C PHE A 19 4.90 4.53 3.47
N ALA A 20 4.90 5.66 2.78
CA ALA A 20 4.52 6.96 3.32
C ALA A 20 3.09 7.33 2.88
N GLU A 21 2.32 7.94 3.77
CA GLU A 21 0.99 8.48 3.46
C GLU A 21 0.66 9.69 4.35
N PRO A 22 -0.19 10.63 3.92
CA PRO A 22 -0.74 11.65 4.82
C PRO A 22 -1.47 11.00 6.01
N ALA A 23 -1.42 11.62 7.18
CA ALA A 23 -2.07 11.11 8.40
C ALA A 23 -3.26 11.98 8.85
N PRO A 24 -4.37 12.03 8.08
CA PRO A 24 -5.50 12.93 8.35
C PRO A 24 -6.26 12.57 9.63
N ASP A 25 -6.13 11.33 10.11
CA ASP A 25 -6.68 10.83 11.36
C ASP A 25 -5.93 11.39 12.60
N TYR A 26 -4.71 11.90 12.43
CA TYR A 26 -3.95 12.51 13.53
C TYR A 26 -4.37 13.96 13.76
N LYS A 27 -5.03 14.24 14.88
CA LYS A 27 -5.62 15.56 15.18
C LYS A 27 -4.77 16.47 16.08
N LYS A 28 -3.67 15.98 16.65
CA LYS A 28 -2.87 16.76 17.62
C LYS A 28 -1.98 17.82 16.95
N LYS A 29 -1.56 17.60 15.71
CA LYS A 29 -0.70 18.49 14.92
C LYS A 29 -1.14 18.49 13.46
N GLN A 30 -0.90 19.59 12.77
CA GLN A 30 -1.13 19.71 11.33
C GLN A 30 0.10 19.27 10.53
N TYR A 31 -0.12 19.05 9.23
CA TYR A 31 0.93 18.70 8.26
C TYR A 31 1.74 17.47 8.69
N ILE A 32 1.00 16.40 9.00
CA ILE A 32 1.57 15.14 9.46
C ILE A 32 1.47 14.10 8.35
N PHE A 33 2.59 13.43 8.08
CA PHE A 33 2.60 12.19 7.32
C PHE A 33 3.07 11.02 8.20
N ARG A 34 2.62 9.83 7.83
CA ARG A 34 2.95 8.56 8.46
C ARG A 34 3.90 7.80 7.55
N LEU A 35 4.93 7.22 8.13
CA LEU A 35 5.80 6.24 7.48
C LEU A 35 5.58 4.88 8.14
N ARG A 36 5.21 3.88 7.34
CA ARG A 36 5.10 2.48 7.73
C ARG A 36 6.31 1.71 7.19
N THR A 37 7.12 1.11 8.06
CA THR A 37 8.31 0.34 7.65
C THR A 37 7.98 -1.13 7.38
N ALA A 38 8.90 -1.84 6.71
CA ALA A 38 8.73 -3.26 6.36
C ALA A 38 8.49 -4.20 7.56
N ASP A 39 8.95 -3.80 8.75
CA ASP A 39 8.80 -4.52 10.01
C ASP A 39 7.56 -4.11 10.81
N LEU A 40 6.64 -3.36 10.18
CA LEU A 40 5.39 -2.83 10.76
C LEU A 40 5.59 -1.71 11.78
N GLY A 41 6.77 -1.09 11.83
CA GLY A 41 6.97 0.15 12.57
C GLY A 41 6.19 1.30 11.93
N GLU A 42 5.61 2.17 12.76
CA GLU A 42 4.92 3.38 12.30
C GLU A 42 5.56 4.61 12.93
N PHE A 43 5.88 5.60 12.09
CA PHE A 43 6.48 6.86 12.51
C PHE A 43 5.63 8.02 11.99
N LEU A 44 5.44 9.05 12.80
CA LEU A 44 4.76 10.28 12.40
C LEU A 44 5.77 11.40 12.26
N PHE A 45 5.71 12.11 11.14
CA PHE A 45 6.58 13.22 10.81
C PHE A 45 5.76 14.47 10.61
N GLN A 46 6.22 15.58 11.19
CA GLN A 46 5.62 16.89 11.02
C GLN A 46 6.42 17.69 9.99
N THR A 47 5.72 18.28 9.04
CA THR A 47 6.28 19.23 8.05
C THR A 47 5.75 20.63 8.32
N THR A 48 6.09 21.59 7.46
CA THR A 48 5.66 23.00 7.60
C THR A 48 4.39 23.32 6.81
N SER A 49 4.01 22.48 5.84
CA SER A 49 2.84 22.70 4.99
C SER A 49 2.27 21.41 4.39
N ALA A 50 1.05 21.49 3.85
CA ALA A 50 0.44 20.38 3.11
C ALA A 50 1.23 20.00 1.86
N ALA A 51 1.78 20.99 1.14
CA ALA A 51 2.62 20.74 -0.03
C ALA A 51 3.90 19.95 0.32
N GLU A 52 4.51 20.25 1.47
CA GLU A 52 5.65 19.46 1.95
C GLU A 52 5.26 18.04 2.37
N VAL A 53 4.05 17.83 2.92
CA VAL A 53 3.55 16.47 3.18
C VAL A 53 3.53 15.67 1.88
N ASP A 54 2.94 16.24 0.83
CA ASP A 54 2.82 15.57 -0.46
C ASP A 54 4.18 15.32 -1.11
N ASP A 55 5.11 16.28 -1.06
CA ASP A 55 6.46 16.08 -1.60
C ASP A 55 7.22 14.99 -0.85
N TRP A 56 7.25 15.02 0.49
CA TRP A 56 7.91 13.99 1.30
C TRP A 56 7.32 12.60 1.04
N VAL A 57 5.98 12.48 1.00
CA VAL A 57 5.29 11.23 0.70
C VAL A 57 5.68 10.72 -0.68
N ASN A 58 5.68 11.58 -1.71
CA ASN A 58 6.02 11.20 -3.07
C ASN A 58 7.50 10.79 -3.23
N GLN A 59 8.44 11.54 -2.66
CA GLN A 59 9.86 11.23 -2.75
C GLN A 59 10.20 9.91 -2.06
N ILE A 60 9.71 9.73 -0.82
CA ILE A 60 9.94 8.49 -0.07
C ILE A 60 9.36 7.30 -0.85
N ASN A 61 8.09 7.37 -1.25
CA ASN A 61 7.45 6.28 -1.96
C ASN A 61 8.11 6.00 -3.32
N PHE A 62 8.63 7.01 -4.02
CA PHE A 62 9.35 6.80 -5.27
C PHE A 62 10.67 6.07 -5.05
N VAL A 63 11.48 6.49 -4.07
CA VAL A 63 12.72 5.79 -3.70
C VAL A 63 12.41 4.34 -3.32
N CYS A 64 11.37 4.13 -2.49
CA CYS A 64 10.96 2.80 -2.10
C CYS A 64 10.49 1.98 -3.32
N ALA A 65 9.70 2.55 -4.22
CA ALA A 65 9.27 1.89 -5.45
C ALA A 65 10.46 1.49 -6.34
N ARG A 66 11.47 2.36 -6.46
CA ARG A 66 12.63 2.15 -7.33
C ARG A 66 13.57 1.06 -6.82
N PHE A 67 13.76 0.97 -5.51
CA PHE A 67 14.81 0.15 -4.90
C PHE A 67 14.29 -1.04 -4.07
N SER A 68 12.99 -1.16 -3.82
CA SER A 68 12.42 -2.33 -3.11
C SER A 68 12.39 -3.55 -4.02
N SER A 69 13.14 -4.60 -3.69
CA SER A 69 13.11 -5.85 -4.46
C SER A 69 11.80 -6.64 -4.24
N ARG A 70 11.50 -7.61 -5.10
CA ARG A 70 10.36 -8.52 -4.86
C ARG A 70 10.67 -9.42 -3.66
N ALA A 71 9.62 -9.73 -2.90
CA ALA A 71 9.70 -10.70 -1.82
C ALA A 71 10.18 -12.07 -2.35
N LEU A 72 11.07 -12.75 -1.61
CA LEU A 72 11.50 -14.10 -2.02
C LEU A 72 10.29 -15.04 -2.01
N PRO A 73 10.18 -15.97 -2.97
CA PRO A 73 9.12 -16.95 -2.96
C PRO A 73 9.14 -17.72 -1.63
N PRO A 74 7.98 -18.04 -1.04
CA PRO A 74 7.91 -18.86 0.15
C PRO A 74 8.70 -20.16 -0.06
N PRO A 75 9.37 -20.70 0.98
CA PRO A 75 9.98 -22.02 0.87
C PRO A 75 8.92 -23.03 0.38
N ALA A 76 9.33 -23.92 -0.53
CA ALA A 76 8.45 -24.93 -1.14
C ALA A 76 7.74 -25.86 -0.13
N CYS A 77 8.16 -25.84 1.15
CA CYS A 77 7.59 -26.60 2.25
C CYS A 77 6.64 -25.77 3.15
N SER A 78 6.08 -24.66 2.67
CA SER A 78 5.09 -23.90 3.45
C SER A 78 3.74 -24.60 3.41
N ASN A 79 3.34 -25.21 4.53
CA ASN A 79 2.15 -26.03 4.69
C ASN A 79 0.84 -25.19 4.71
N GLY A 80 0.67 -24.25 3.78
CA GLY A 80 -0.54 -23.41 3.68
C GLY A 80 -0.73 -22.38 4.80
N THR A 81 0.27 -22.19 5.68
CA THR A 81 0.21 -21.19 6.75
C THR A 81 0.57 -19.81 6.22
N PHE A 82 -0.30 -18.83 6.49
CA PHE A 82 -0.02 -17.42 6.23
C PHE A 82 1.27 -17.01 6.95
N SER A 83 2.27 -16.60 6.19
CA SER A 83 3.50 -16.03 6.73
C SER A 83 3.73 -14.67 6.10
N ARG A 84 4.09 -13.68 6.93
CA ARG A 84 4.56 -12.39 6.42
C ARG A 84 5.79 -12.65 5.56
N ILE A 85 5.78 -12.21 4.31
CA ILE A 85 6.89 -12.49 3.42
C ILE A 85 8.11 -11.70 3.90
N ARG A 86 9.24 -12.38 4.08
CA ARG A 86 10.50 -11.70 4.42
C ARG A 86 11.01 -10.95 3.21
N LEU A 87 10.93 -9.63 3.29
CA LEU A 87 11.38 -8.74 2.23
C LEU A 87 12.91 -8.61 2.24
N PRO A 88 13.58 -8.69 1.07
CA PRO A 88 15.02 -8.56 1.02
C PRO A 88 15.45 -7.13 1.38
N LYS A 89 16.45 -7.00 2.26
CA LYS A 89 16.97 -5.68 2.65
C LYS A 89 17.95 -5.09 1.63
N LEU A 90 18.22 -5.79 0.53
CA LEU A 90 19.13 -5.34 -0.52
C LEU A 90 18.37 -4.52 -1.58
N PRO A 91 18.95 -3.40 -2.05
CA PRO A 91 18.36 -2.59 -3.10
C PRO A 91 18.24 -3.38 -4.41
N SER A 92 17.12 -3.20 -5.11
CA SER A 92 16.94 -3.66 -6.48
C SER A 92 17.80 -2.83 -7.43
N SER A 93 18.54 -3.50 -8.32
CA SER A 93 19.23 -2.87 -9.46
C SER A 93 18.46 -3.02 -10.78
N ALA A 94 17.24 -3.56 -10.73
CA ALA A 94 16.45 -3.82 -11.93
C ALA A 94 16.17 -2.53 -12.72
N PRO A 95 16.10 -2.57 -14.07
CA PRO A 95 15.59 -1.46 -14.88
C PRO A 95 14.16 -1.07 -14.49
N LEU A 96 13.79 0.20 -14.70
CA LEU A 96 12.51 0.76 -14.25
C LEU A 96 11.28 -0.05 -14.74
N ALA A 97 11.28 -0.45 -16.01
CA ALA A 97 10.19 -1.25 -16.59
C ALA A 97 10.09 -2.65 -15.97
N GLN A 98 11.22 -3.30 -15.68
CA GLN A 98 11.23 -4.60 -15.00
C GLN A 98 10.76 -4.48 -13.54
N GLN A 99 11.18 -3.40 -12.88
CA GLN A 99 10.76 -3.07 -11.52
C GLN A 99 9.24 -2.86 -11.44
N LEU A 100 8.67 -2.12 -12.39
CA LEU A 100 7.22 -1.94 -12.51
C LEU A 100 6.51 -3.28 -12.69
N LYS A 101 6.93 -4.11 -13.65
CA LYS A 101 6.34 -5.43 -13.89
C LYS A 101 6.38 -6.33 -12.65
N ALA A 102 7.47 -6.28 -11.89
CA ALA A 102 7.59 -7.03 -10.64
C ALA A 102 6.58 -6.58 -9.57
N HIS A 103 6.38 -5.27 -9.42
CA HIS A 103 5.39 -4.71 -8.49
C HIS A 103 3.95 -5.01 -8.93
N GLU A 104 3.65 -4.96 -10.23
CA GLU A 104 2.34 -5.33 -10.77
C GLU A 104 2.00 -6.80 -10.48
N SER A 105 2.96 -7.70 -10.72
CA SER A 105 2.83 -9.13 -10.38
C SER A 105 2.59 -9.32 -8.88
N ALA A 106 3.34 -8.61 -8.02
CA ALA A 106 3.16 -8.71 -6.57
C ALA A 106 1.78 -8.21 -6.12
N ALA A 107 1.30 -7.10 -6.68
CA ALA A 107 -0.03 -6.57 -6.38
C ALA A 107 -1.14 -7.55 -6.83
N CYS A 108 -0.97 -8.24 -7.95
CA CYS A 108 -1.89 -9.27 -8.42
C CYS A 108 -1.97 -10.44 -7.42
N GLU A 109 -0.82 -11.00 -7.04
CA GLU A 109 -0.74 -12.10 -6.08
C GLU A 109 -1.34 -11.75 -4.71
N LEU A 110 -1.10 -10.53 -4.22
CA LEU A 110 -1.67 -10.06 -2.96
C LEU A 110 -3.20 -9.91 -3.03
N ARG A 111 -3.74 -9.46 -4.15
CA ARG A 111 -5.20 -9.39 -4.36
C ARG A 111 -5.84 -10.77 -4.37
N GLU A 112 -5.20 -11.75 -5.01
CA GLU A 112 -5.65 -13.14 -4.97
C GLU A 112 -5.63 -13.70 -3.55
N GLN A 113 -4.57 -13.43 -2.79
CA GLN A 113 -4.49 -13.83 -1.37
C GLN A 113 -5.58 -13.15 -0.52
N LEU A 114 -5.82 -11.85 -0.72
CA LEU A 114 -6.88 -11.12 0.00
C LEU A 114 -8.25 -11.69 -0.31
N SER A 115 -8.51 -12.05 -1.56
CA SER A 115 -9.75 -12.70 -1.99
C SER A 115 -9.96 -14.02 -1.24
N ARG A 116 -8.92 -14.87 -1.15
CA ARG A 116 -8.97 -16.13 -0.39
C ARG A 116 -9.23 -15.89 1.10
N VAL A 117 -8.50 -14.96 1.73
CA VAL A 117 -8.71 -14.62 3.15
C VAL A 117 -10.15 -14.21 3.42
N ARG A 118 -10.75 -13.40 2.54
CA ARG A 118 -12.16 -12.98 2.66
C ARG A 118 -13.16 -14.12 2.48
N GLN A 119 -12.86 -15.08 1.60
CA GLN A 119 -13.70 -16.29 1.46
C GLN A 119 -13.61 -17.20 2.70
N GLU A 120 -12.48 -17.19 3.40
CA GLU A 120 -12.23 -17.92 4.65
C GLU A 120 -12.63 -17.12 5.89
N ALA A 121 -13.53 -16.12 5.76
CA ALA A 121 -13.97 -15.30 6.88
C ALA A 121 -14.59 -16.17 7.99
N PRO A 122 -14.18 -15.97 9.26
CA PRO A 122 -14.73 -16.73 10.37
C PRO A 122 -16.23 -16.40 10.55
N PRO A 123 -17.06 -17.33 11.02
CA PRO A 123 -18.47 -17.07 11.31
C PRO A 123 -18.66 -15.85 12.22
N LEU A 124 -19.74 -15.08 12.04
CA LEU A 124 -20.08 -13.87 12.83
C LEU A 124 -20.02 -14.07 14.36
N LYS A 125 -20.38 -15.27 14.82
CA LYS A 125 -20.38 -15.64 16.25
C LYS A 125 -19.01 -16.05 16.80
N SER A 126 -18.00 -16.18 15.93
CA SER A 126 -16.63 -16.51 16.32
C SER A 126 -16.01 -15.38 17.13
N LYS A 127 -15.12 -15.73 18.06
CA LYS A 127 -14.38 -14.76 18.88
C LYS A 127 -12.95 -15.22 19.12
N GLY A 128 -12.11 -14.31 19.58
CA GLY A 128 -10.73 -14.59 19.96
C GLY A 128 -9.80 -14.75 18.76
N ARG A 129 -8.77 -15.58 18.94
CA ARG A 129 -7.61 -15.68 18.03
C ARG A 129 -7.95 -15.85 16.54
N PRO A 130 -8.92 -16.68 16.10
CA PRO A 130 -9.24 -16.81 14.67
C PRO A 130 -9.75 -15.50 14.04
N VAL A 131 -10.50 -14.70 14.80
CA VAL A 131 -11.04 -13.41 14.36
C VAL A 131 -9.93 -12.36 14.28
N GLU A 132 -9.06 -12.32 15.30
CA GLU A 132 -7.88 -11.44 15.31
C GLU A 132 -6.94 -11.74 14.15
N GLU A 133 -6.66 -13.01 13.88
CA GLU A 133 -5.82 -13.44 12.76
C GLU A 133 -6.44 -13.07 11.40
N PHE A 134 -7.76 -13.21 11.25
CA PHE A 134 -8.47 -12.79 10.04
C PHE A 134 -8.31 -11.28 9.80
N PHE A 135 -8.63 -10.43 10.77
CA PHE A 135 -8.53 -8.98 10.62
C PHE A 135 -7.09 -8.51 10.41
N PHE A 136 -6.14 -9.15 11.09
CA PHE A 136 -4.73 -8.87 10.87
C PHE A 136 -4.31 -9.18 9.43
N LYS A 137 -4.66 -10.37 8.91
CA LYS A 137 -4.37 -10.76 7.52
C LYS A 137 -5.03 -9.82 6.52
N GLU A 138 -6.31 -9.51 6.71
CA GLU A 138 -7.06 -8.63 5.81
C GLU A 138 -6.44 -7.23 5.76
N ARG A 139 -6.18 -6.64 6.95
CA ARG A 139 -5.56 -5.31 7.05
C ARG A 139 -4.16 -5.31 6.42
N TYR A 140 -3.33 -6.30 6.73
CA TYR A 140 -1.98 -6.40 6.19
C TYR A 140 -1.99 -6.50 4.65
N LEU A 141 -2.79 -7.40 4.08
CA LEU A 141 -2.86 -7.57 2.62
C LEU A 141 -3.40 -6.31 1.94
N THR A 142 -4.41 -5.67 2.51
CA THR A 142 -4.95 -4.40 2.00
C THR A 142 -3.87 -3.31 1.97
N GLN A 143 -3.11 -3.18 3.05
CA GLN A 143 -2.02 -2.22 3.18
C GLN A 143 -0.88 -2.51 2.18
N GLU A 144 -0.55 -3.78 1.94
CA GLU A 144 0.48 -4.16 0.99
C GLU A 144 0.05 -3.93 -0.46
N ILE A 145 -1.22 -4.18 -0.80
CA ILE A 145 -1.78 -3.86 -2.13
C ILE A 145 -1.68 -2.35 -2.38
N GLN A 146 -2.10 -1.52 -1.41
CA GLN A 146 -2.00 -0.06 -1.49
C GLN A 146 -0.55 0.39 -1.75
N ARG A 147 0.42 -0.22 -1.06
CA ARG A 147 1.85 0.05 -1.24
C ARG A 147 2.29 -0.22 -2.68
N TYR A 148 2.02 -1.42 -3.20
CA TYR A 148 2.44 -1.77 -4.56
C TYR A 148 1.69 -0.99 -5.64
N ASP A 149 0.42 -0.67 -5.44
CA ASP A 149 -0.33 0.17 -6.38
C ASP A 149 0.27 1.58 -6.48
N THR A 150 0.61 2.18 -5.34
CA THR A 150 1.29 3.47 -5.28
C THR A 150 2.65 3.41 -5.98
N TYR A 151 3.43 2.35 -5.74
CA TYR A 151 4.70 2.16 -6.41
C TYR A 151 4.52 2.05 -7.92
N CYS A 152 3.60 1.22 -8.40
CA CYS A 152 3.31 1.07 -9.81
C CYS A 152 2.94 2.42 -10.46
N HIS A 153 2.06 3.19 -9.81
CA HIS A 153 1.68 4.52 -10.27
C HIS A 153 2.89 5.45 -10.42
N LEU A 154 3.73 5.54 -9.38
CA LEU A 154 4.92 6.40 -9.39
C LEU A 154 5.93 5.97 -10.45
N LEU A 155 6.19 4.67 -10.62
CA LEU A 155 7.14 4.20 -11.65
C LEU A 155 6.60 4.43 -13.06
N ARG A 156 5.28 4.26 -13.31
CA ARG A 156 4.66 4.55 -14.61
C ARG A 156 4.80 6.02 -14.99
N SER A 157 4.61 6.94 -14.03
CA SER A 157 4.76 8.39 -14.28
C SER A 157 6.18 8.80 -14.72
N ARG A 158 7.18 7.95 -14.48
CA ARG A 158 8.60 8.20 -14.81
C ARG A 158 9.09 7.45 -16.04
N LEU A 159 8.27 6.59 -16.65
CA LEU A 159 8.61 5.92 -17.90
C LEU A 159 8.38 6.86 -19.09
N PRO A 160 9.26 6.86 -20.12
CA PRO A 160 9.03 7.61 -21.35
C PRO A 160 7.73 7.12 -22.01
N GLY A 161 6.74 8.00 -22.13
CA GLY A 161 5.39 7.69 -22.62
C GLY A 161 4.28 7.71 -21.57
N GLY A 162 4.59 7.96 -20.29
CA GLY A 162 3.62 8.05 -19.18
C GLY A 162 3.23 9.47 -18.73
N GLY A 163 3.63 10.51 -19.48
CA GLY A 163 3.32 11.90 -19.14
C GLY A 163 1.92 12.30 -19.58
N CYS A 164 1.00 12.47 -18.64
CA CYS A 164 -0.20 13.26 -18.85
C CYS A 164 0.22 14.74 -18.84
N GLU A 165 0.15 15.39 -19.99
CA GLU A 165 0.36 16.83 -20.14
C GLU A 165 -0.81 17.58 -19.49
N LEU A 166 -0.54 18.25 -18.37
CA LEU A 166 -1.45 19.22 -17.77
C LEU A 166 -1.33 20.56 -18.50
N GLY A 167 -2.28 20.87 -19.37
CA GLY A 167 -2.54 22.25 -19.81
C GLY A 167 -3.24 22.38 -21.18
N GLY A 168 -4.55 22.69 -21.18
CA GLY A 168 -5.20 23.21 -22.40
C GLY A 168 -6.73 23.12 -22.52
N ALA A 169 -7.45 23.89 -21.70
CA ALA A 169 -8.77 24.53 -21.96
C ALA A 169 -10.05 23.69 -22.25
N PRO A 170 -11.24 24.21 -21.87
CA PRO A 170 -12.48 23.47 -21.80
C PRO A 170 -13.26 23.50 -23.12
N SER A 171 -13.92 22.40 -23.46
CA SER A 171 -15.01 22.39 -24.45
C SER A 171 -16.23 21.75 -23.83
N ASP A 172 -17.25 22.59 -23.66
CA ASP A 172 -18.64 22.22 -23.40
C ASP A 172 -19.12 21.19 -24.41
N SER A 173 -19.82 20.15 -23.93
CA SER A 173 -20.93 19.53 -24.66
C SER A 173 -21.77 18.69 -23.71
N THR A 174 -22.91 19.26 -23.35
CA THR A 174 -24.05 18.60 -22.73
C THR A 174 -24.75 17.67 -23.72
N SER A 175 -25.02 16.41 -23.34
CA SER A 175 -26.26 15.72 -23.71
C SER A 175 -26.42 14.45 -22.86
N GLY A 176 -27.44 14.41 -22.02
CA GLY A 176 -27.86 13.21 -21.31
C GLY A 176 -28.81 12.36 -22.14
N VAL A 177 -28.90 11.06 -21.83
CA VAL A 177 -30.10 10.24 -22.04
C VAL A 177 -30.15 9.16 -20.95
N HIS A 178 -31.29 9.10 -20.26
CA HIS A 178 -31.68 8.04 -19.33
C HIS A 178 -32.02 6.74 -20.07
N SER A 179 -31.73 5.59 -19.46
CA SER A 179 -32.62 4.41 -19.54
C SER A 179 -32.43 3.51 -18.32
N LYS A 180 -33.54 3.24 -17.62
CA LYS A 180 -33.71 2.24 -16.57
C LYS A 180 -33.91 0.85 -17.20
N SER A 181 -33.40 -0.20 -16.56
CA SER A 181 -34.21 -1.39 -16.23
C SER A 181 -33.41 -2.39 -15.36
N ASP A 182 -33.88 -2.57 -14.14
CA ASP A 182 -34.14 -3.82 -13.42
C ASP A 182 -33.15 -4.99 -13.54
N ILE A 183 -32.40 -5.25 -12.46
CA ILE A 183 -32.21 -6.61 -11.93
C ILE A 183 -32.22 -6.53 -10.41
N ALA A 184 -33.32 -7.01 -9.82
CA ALA A 184 -33.39 -7.37 -8.41
C ALA A 184 -32.65 -8.70 -8.21
N ASP A 185 -31.56 -8.68 -7.44
CA ASP A 185 -31.06 -9.78 -6.58
C ASP A 185 -29.64 -9.42 -6.08
N GLU A 186 -29.53 -8.58 -5.06
CA GLU A 186 -28.31 -8.48 -4.24
C GLU A 186 -28.62 -7.99 -2.81
N LEU A 187 -29.69 -8.52 -2.21
CA LEU A 187 -29.87 -8.49 -0.76
C LEU A 187 -29.13 -9.68 -0.16
N ASP A 188 -27.83 -9.53 0.15
CA ASP A 188 -27.17 -10.06 1.38
C ASP A 188 -25.64 -9.86 1.36
N LYS A 189 -25.17 -8.65 1.10
CA LYS A 189 -23.74 -8.31 1.28
C LYS A 189 -23.58 -7.04 2.10
N MET A 190 -24.17 -7.03 3.29
CA MET A 190 -23.61 -6.19 4.36
C MET A 190 -22.18 -6.65 4.57
N SER A 191 -21.23 -5.80 4.17
CA SER A 191 -19.83 -6.02 4.47
C SER A 191 -19.68 -6.06 5.99
N TYR A 192 -18.93 -7.00 6.55
CA TYR A 192 -18.67 -7.10 8.00
C TYR A 192 -18.19 -5.77 8.62
N ARG A 193 -17.64 -4.88 7.79
CA ARG A 193 -17.26 -3.50 8.13
C ARG A 193 -18.46 -2.60 8.49
N GLU A 194 -19.61 -2.82 7.86
CA GLU A 194 -20.86 -2.08 8.07
C GLU A 194 -21.63 -2.62 9.28
N ALA A 195 -21.53 -3.91 9.55
CA ALA A 195 -22.23 -4.59 10.64
C ALA A 195 -21.73 -4.20 12.06
N MET A 196 -20.52 -3.64 12.19
CA MET A 196 -19.90 -3.32 13.49
C MET A 196 -19.90 -1.82 13.83
N ASN A 197 -20.47 -0.97 12.96
CA ASN A 197 -20.60 0.47 13.19
C ASN A 197 -21.98 0.88 13.74
N HIS A 198 -22.80 -0.08 14.16
CA HIS A 198 -24.14 0.13 14.73
C HIS A 198 -24.27 -0.46 16.14
#